data_AF-A0A6X8U262-F1
#
_entry.id   AF-A0A6X8U262-F1
#
_cell.length_a   1.000
_cell.length_b   1.000
_cell.length_c   1.000
_cell.angle_alpha   90.00
_cell.angle_beta   90.00
_cell.angle_gamma   90.00
#
_symmetry.space_group_name_H-M   'P 1'
#
loop_
_entity.id
_entity.type
_entity.pdbx_description
1 polymer ?
#
loop_
_entity_poly.entity_id
_entity_poly.type
_entity_poly.pdbx_seq_one_letter_code
_entity_poly.pdbx_strand_id
1 'polypeptide(L)'
;NLTEDSFFDESRRLDPAGAVTAAIEMLRVGSDVVDVGPAASHPDARPVSPADEIRRIAPLLDALSDQMHRVSIDSFQPETQRYALKRGVGYLNDIQGFPDPALYPDIAEADCRLVVMHSAQRDGIATRTGHLRPEDALDEIVRFFEARVSALRRSGVAADR
;
A
#
# COMPACT_ATOMS: atom_id res chain seq x y z
N ASN A 1 10.98 1.63 -4.36
CA ASN A 1 10.00 1.55 -5.46
C ASN A 1 10.44 0.54 -6.51
N LEU A 2 9.65 -0.50 -6.74
CA LEU A 2 9.93 -1.57 -7.72
C LEU A 2 9.27 -1.26 -9.07
N THR A 3 9.38 -0.03 -9.56
CA THR A 3 8.73 0.43 -10.79
C THR A 3 9.64 1.36 -11.59
N GLU A 4 9.40 1.43 -12.90
CA GLU A 4 10.23 2.16 -13.87
C GLU A 4 9.98 3.67 -13.84
N ASP A 5 8.84 4.10 -13.30
CA ASP A 5 8.26 5.42 -13.44
C ASP A 5 8.06 6.15 -12.10
N SER A 6 8.60 5.65 -10.98
CA SER A 6 8.46 6.33 -9.69
C SER A 6 8.88 7.81 -9.74
N PHE A 7 8.13 8.68 -9.07
CA PHE A 7 8.34 10.14 -9.08
C PHE A 7 9.76 10.57 -8.63
N PHE A 8 10.39 9.80 -7.73
CA PHE A 8 11.77 10.01 -7.30
C PHE A 8 12.69 8.97 -7.96
N ASP A 9 13.55 9.41 -8.88
CA ASP A 9 14.42 8.53 -9.70
C ASP A 9 15.34 7.66 -8.82
N GLU A 10 15.91 8.21 -7.75
CA GLU A 10 16.85 7.51 -6.86
C GLU A 10 16.19 6.38 -6.05
N SER A 11 14.85 6.37 -5.98
CA SER A 11 14.07 5.36 -5.28
C SER A 11 13.73 4.13 -6.13
N ARG A 12 13.99 4.19 -7.45
CA ARG A 12 13.67 3.11 -8.41
C ARG A 12 14.66 1.96 -8.26
N ARG A 13 14.14 0.74 -8.07
CA ARG A 13 14.90 -0.49 -7.93
C ARG A 13 14.26 -1.57 -8.80
N LEU A 14 14.68 -1.66 -10.05
CA LEU A 14 14.14 -2.62 -11.02
C LEU A 14 14.79 -4.01 -10.92
N ASP A 15 16.02 -4.06 -10.40
CA ASP A 15 16.71 -5.30 -10.07
C ASP A 15 16.22 -5.81 -8.70
N PRO A 16 15.61 -7.01 -8.64
CA PRO A 16 15.18 -7.61 -7.38
C PRO A 16 16.31 -7.74 -6.35
N ALA A 17 17.54 -8.08 -6.78
CA ALA A 17 18.67 -8.22 -5.85
C ALA A 17 19.10 -6.86 -5.26
N GLY A 18 19.16 -5.82 -6.10
CA GLY A 18 19.38 -4.44 -5.67
C GLY A 18 18.28 -3.89 -4.76
N ALA A 19 17.02 -4.31 -4.95
CA ALA A 19 15.92 -3.94 -4.07
C ALA A 19 16.01 -4.61 -2.69
N VAL A 20 16.33 -5.90 -2.66
CA VAL A 20 16.58 -6.65 -1.41
C VAL A 20 17.71 -5.99 -0.62
N THR A 21 18.83 -5.70 -1.29
CA THR A 21 19.97 -5.03 -0.68
C THR A 21 19.57 -3.66 -0.09
N ALA A 22 18.74 -2.90 -0.83
CA ALA A 22 18.22 -1.62 -0.35
C ALA A 22 17.40 -1.76 0.93
N ALA A 23 16.45 -2.70 0.94
CA ALA A 23 15.53 -2.88 2.05
C ALA A 23 16.27 -3.35 3.31
N ILE A 24 17.19 -4.30 3.17
CA ILE A 24 18.05 -4.75 4.27
C ILE A 24 18.87 -3.58 4.82
N GLU A 25 19.45 -2.75 3.95
CA GLU A 25 20.23 -1.59 4.37
C GLU A 25 19.36 -0.56 5.11
N MET A 26 18.15 -0.25 4.60
CA MET A 26 17.20 0.63 5.29
C MET A 26 16.88 0.13 6.70
N LEU A 27 16.60 -1.16 6.85
CA LEU A 27 16.30 -1.79 8.13
C LEU A 27 17.52 -1.80 9.07
N ARG A 28 18.73 -1.92 8.51
CA ARG A 28 20.01 -1.89 9.24
C ARG A 28 20.36 -0.50 9.76
N VAL A 29 20.09 0.56 8.99
CA VAL A 29 20.38 1.95 9.39
C VAL A 29 19.30 2.55 10.31
N GLY A 30 18.24 1.80 10.60
CA GLY A 30 17.28 2.12 11.65
C GLY A 30 15.88 2.48 11.18
N SER A 31 15.53 2.30 9.91
CA SER A 31 14.13 2.48 9.47
C SER A 31 13.22 1.46 10.16
N ASP A 32 12.17 1.90 10.85
CA ASP A 32 11.24 0.99 11.53
C ASP A 32 10.52 0.06 10.55
N VAL A 33 10.11 0.60 9.39
CA VAL A 33 9.35 -0.07 8.34
C VAL A 33 9.94 0.26 6.97
N VAL A 34 9.92 -0.71 6.05
CA VAL A 34 10.19 -0.49 4.62
C VAL A 34 8.89 -0.60 3.86
N ASP A 35 8.50 0.49 3.20
CA ASP A 35 7.31 0.54 2.34
C ASP A 35 7.67 0.20 0.88
N VAL A 36 7.00 -0.81 0.35
CA VAL A 36 7.31 -1.42 -0.94
C VAL A 36 6.16 -1.16 -1.89
N GLY A 37 6.35 -0.17 -2.77
CA GLY A 37 5.47 0.09 -3.91
C GLY A 37 5.92 -0.67 -5.16
N PRO A 38 5.15 -1.65 -5.67
CA PRO A 38 5.41 -2.30 -6.95
C PRO A 38 4.87 -1.55 -8.16
N ALA A 39 4.01 -0.55 -7.95
CA ALA A 39 3.45 0.31 -8.98
C ALA A 39 3.54 1.77 -8.53
N ALA A 40 3.65 2.67 -9.49
CA ALA A 40 3.55 4.09 -9.22
C ALA A 40 2.09 4.55 -9.23
N SER A 41 1.77 5.59 -8.46
CA SER A 41 0.40 6.13 -8.33
C SER A 41 0.28 7.60 -8.77
N HIS A 42 1.37 8.22 -9.27
CA HIS A 42 1.36 9.60 -9.76
C HIS A 42 0.64 9.72 -11.11
N PRO A 43 0.25 10.93 -11.56
CA PRO A 43 -0.61 11.09 -12.73
C PRO A 43 -0.08 10.69 -14.11
N ASP A 44 1.17 10.23 -14.20
CA ASP A 44 1.77 9.72 -15.44
C ASP A 44 2.14 8.24 -15.32
N ALA A 45 1.78 7.59 -14.21
CA ALA A 45 2.12 6.21 -13.96
C ALA A 45 1.42 5.30 -14.97
N ARG A 46 2.12 4.26 -15.40
CA ARG A 46 1.53 3.23 -16.25
C ARG A 46 0.76 2.22 -15.37
N PRO A 47 -0.45 1.80 -15.77
CA PRO A 47 -1.15 0.73 -15.07
C PRO A 47 -0.29 -0.53 -15.00
N VAL A 48 -0.22 -1.15 -13.81
CA VAL A 48 0.46 -2.41 -13.58
C VAL A 48 -0.59 -3.43 -13.15
N SER A 49 -0.54 -4.62 -13.74
CA SER A 49 -1.47 -5.70 -13.36
C SER A 49 -1.13 -6.22 -11.96
N PRO A 50 -2.11 -6.75 -11.19
CA PRO A 50 -1.80 -7.37 -9.90
C PRO A 50 -0.79 -8.52 -10.02
N ALA A 51 -0.84 -9.28 -11.13
CA ALA A 51 0.13 -10.34 -11.40
C ALA A 51 1.57 -9.81 -11.55
N ASP A 52 1.74 -8.66 -12.21
CA ASP A 52 3.04 -8.00 -12.32
C ASP A 52 3.49 -7.39 -11.00
N GLU A 53 2.59 -6.80 -10.23
CA GLU A 53 2.92 -6.31 -8.88
C GLU A 53 3.42 -7.45 -7.99
N ILE A 54 2.70 -8.57 -7.95
CA ILE A 54 3.08 -9.78 -7.20
C ILE A 54 4.44 -10.29 -7.66
N ARG A 55 4.67 -10.37 -8.98
CA ARG A 55 5.96 -10.81 -9.55
C ARG A 55 7.12 -9.91 -9.12
N ARG A 56 6.88 -8.59 -8.98
CA ARG A 56 7.89 -7.62 -8.54
C ARG A 56 8.20 -7.77 -7.05
N ILE A 57 7.19 -7.90 -6.19
CA ILE A 57 7.39 -7.97 -4.73
C ILE A 57 7.83 -9.35 -4.24
N ALA A 58 7.49 -10.44 -4.92
CA ALA A 58 7.71 -11.80 -4.42
C ALA A 58 9.17 -12.09 -3.99
N PRO A 59 10.20 -11.77 -4.81
CA PRO A 59 11.59 -12.02 -4.41
C PRO A 59 12.02 -11.22 -3.17
N LEU A 60 11.49 -10.00 -3.03
CA LEU A 60 11.77 -9.14 -1.88
C LEU A 60 11.15 -9.71 -0.61
N LEU A 61 9.88 -10.16 -0.67
CA LEU A 61 9.21 -10.79 0.45
C LEU A 61 9.84 -12.14 0.83
N ASP A 62 10.39 -12.88 -0.15
CA ASP A 62 11.15 -14.11 0.11
C ASP A 62 12.42 -13.81 0.91
N ALA A 63 13.17 -12.77 0.51
CA ALA A 63 14.41 -12.40 1.19
C ALA A 63 14.20 -11.76 2.57
N LEU A 64 13.04 -11.18 2.84
CA LEU A 64 12.70 -10.49 4.09
C LEU A 64 11.77 -11.32 4.99
N SER A 65 11.66 -12.63 4.79
CA SER A 65 10.71 -13.50 5.50
C SER A 65 10.75 -13.37 7.02
N ASP A 66 11.93 -13.16 7.59
CA ASP A 66 12.13 -13.06 9.05
C ASP A 66 11.84 -11.65 9.59
N GLN A 67 11.57 -10.70 8.69
CA GLN A 67 11.36 -9.28 8.99
C GLN A 67 10.02 -8.77 8.47
N MET A 68 9.08 -9.66 8.14
CA MET A 68 7.80 -9.29 7.53
C MET A 68 6.98 -8.30 8.36
N HIS A 69 7.09 -8.35 9.69
CA HIS A 69 6.46 -7.37 10.59
C HIS A 69 6.94 -5.91 10.39
N ARG A 70 8.05 -5.69 9.67
CA ARG A 70 8.61 -4.38 9.29
C ARG A 70 8.44 -4.07 7.80
N VAL A 71 7.65 -4.87 7.08
CA VAL A 71 7.37 -4.66 5.66
C VAL A 71 5.97 -4.10 5.50
N SER A 72 5.87 -3.01 4.75
CA SER A 72 4.63 -2.45 4.24
C SER A 72 4.53 -2.67 2.74
N ILE A 73 3.35 -3.03 2.25
CA ILE A 73 3.06 -3.09 0.81
C ILE A 73 2.14 -1.93 0.44
N ASP A 74 2.64 -1.04 -0.42
CA ASP A 74 1.90 0.07 -1.01
C ASP A 74 1.23 -0.40 -2.30
N SER A 75 -0.03 -0.81 -2.20
CA SER A 75 -0.84 -1.23 -3.34
C SER A 75 -2.32 -1.06 -3.01
N PHE A 76 -3.09 -0.68 -4.03
CA PHE A 76 -4.55 -0.62 -4.00
C PHE A 76 -5.21 -1.80 -4.73
N GLN A 77 -4.42 -2.77 -5.23
CA GLN A 77 -4.94 -3.94 -5.94
C GLN A 77 -5.34 -5.05 -4.95
N PRO A 78 -6.62 -5.47 -4.88
CA PRO A 78 -7.06 -6.47 -3.91
C PRO A 78 -6.29 -7.80 -3.99
N GLU A 79 -5.90 -8.25 -5.18
CA GLU A 79 -5.13 -9.49 -5.35
C GLU A 79 -3.70 -9.36 -4.81
N THR A 80 -3.05 -8.22 -5.04
CA THR A 80 -1.72 -7.93 -4.46
C THR A 80 -1.79 -7.84 -2.95
N GLN A 81 -2.82 -7.15 -2.42
CA GLN A 81 -3.06 -7.02 -0.98
C GLN A 81 -3.29 -8.40 -0.34
N ARG A 82 -4.13 -9.25 -0.92
CA ARG A 82 -4.33 -10.65 -0.44
C ARG A 82 -3.05 -11.46 -0.48
N TYR A 83 -2.25 -11.31 -1.52
CA TYR A 83 -0.95 -11.97 -1.60
C TYR A 83 -0.06 -11.52 -0.43
N ALA A 84 0.07 -10.22 -0.20
CA ALA A 84 0.85 -9.65 0.89
C ALA A 84 0.38 -10.13 2.28
N LEU A 85 -0.94 -10.15 2.53
CA LEU A 85 -1.50 -10.68 3.79
C LEU A 85 -1.13 -12.14 4.02
N LYS A 86 -1.23 -12.99 2.99
CA LYS A 86 -0.83 -14.41 3.08
C LYS A 86 0.66 -14.60 3.35
N ARG A 87 1.48 -13.60 2.99
CA ARG A 87 2.91 -13.58 3.28
C ARG A 87 3.22 -13.09 4.70
N GLY A 88 2.24 -12.52 5.41
CA GLY A 88 2.37 -12.05 6.79
C GLY A 88 3.05 -10.69 6.92
N VAL A 89 2.87 -9.79 5.95
CA VAL A 89 3.40 -8.42 6.03
C VAL A 89 2.83 -7.68 7.24
N GLY A 90 3.65 -6.85 7.87
CA GLY A 90 3.24 -6.07 9.04
C GLY A 90 2.26 -4.95 8.71
N TYR A 91 2.28 -4.46 7.46
CA TYR A 91 1.44 -3.34 7.04
C TYR A 91 0.91 -3.52 5.61
N LEU A 92 -0.31 -3.05 5.39
CA LEU A 92 -0.82 -2.68 4.08
C LEU A 92 -1.01 -1.17 4.03
N ASN A 93 -0.55 -0.56 2.94
CA ASN A 93 -0.73 0.85 2.65
C ASN A 93 -1.57 0.99 1.38
N ASP A 94 -2.77 1.55 1.50
CA ASP A 94 -3.70 1.71 0.39
C ASP A 94 -4.11 3.18 0.23
N ILE A 95 -3.66 3.77 -0.86
CA ILE A 95 -3.94 5.16 -1.23
C ILE A 95 -5.43 5.44 -1.48
N GLN A 96 -6.22 4.41 -1.77
CA GLN A 96 -7.69 4.48 -1.93
C GLN A 96 -8.43 4.17 -0.62
N GLY A 97 -7.68 3.77 0.41
CA GLY A 97 -8.17 3.44 1.73
C GLY A 97 -9.07 2.22 1.75
N PHE A 98 -8.67 1.13 1.12
CA PHE A 98 -9.34 -0.18 1.16
C PHE A 98 -10.81 -0.13 0.71
N PRO A 99 -11.10 0.32 -0.54
CA PRO A 99 -12.46 0.45 -1.04
C PRO A 99 -13.24 -0.84 -1.12
N ASP A 100 -12.58 -1.96 -1.44
CA ASP A 100 -13.19 -3.27 -1.70
C ASP A 100 -13.58 -4.02 -0.41
N PRO A 101 -14.87 -4.17 -0.09
CA PRO A 101 -15.31 -4.92 1.09
C PRO A 101 -14.98 -6.42 1.03
N ALA A 102 -14.71 -6.98 -0.15
CA ALA A 102 -14.35 -8.39 -0.29
C ALA A 102 -12.99 -8.71 0.31
N LEU A 103 -12.15 -7.71 0.58
CA LEU A 103 -10.85 -7.86 1.24
C LEU A 103 -10.95 -7.85 2.78
N TYR A 104 -12.06 -7.32 3.32
CA TYR A 104 -12.18 -7.10 4.76
C TYR A 104 -12.07 -8.35 5.63
N PRO A 105 -12.60 -9.53 5.23
CA PRO A 105 -12.39 -10.77 5.98
C PRO A 105 -10.89 -11.12 6.05
N ASP A 106 -10.17 -11.04 4.94
CA ASP A 106 -8.73 -11.33 4.90
C ASP A 106 -7.94 -10.38 5.81
N ILE A 107 -8.30 -9.09 5.83
CA ILE A 107 -7.69 -8.09 6.70
C ILE A 107 -8.01 -8.38 8.17
N ALA A 108 -9.26 -8.68 8.49
CA ALA A 108 -9.68 -8.92 9.87
C ALA A 108 -8.96 -10.14 10.48
N GLU A 109 -8.72 -11.18 9.69
CA GLU A 109 -8.01 -12.39 10.11
C GLU A 109 -6.49 -12.22 10.23
N ALA A 110 -5.88 -11.31 9.46
CA ALA A 110 -4.44 -11.09 9.48
C ALA A 110 -3.97 -10.27 10.69
N ASP A 111 -2.72 -10.43 11.12
CA ASP A 111 -2.05 -9.56 12.11
C ASP A 111 -1.30 -8.43 11.40
N CYS A 112 -2.05 -7.63 10.63
CA CYS A 112 -1.51 -6.60 9.75
C CYS A 112 -2.10 -5.21 10.10
N ARG A 113 -1.27 -4.19 10.15
CA ARG A 113 -1.69 -2.79 10.38
C ARG A 113 -2.06 -2.12 9.06
N LEU A 114 -2.96 -1.15 9.10
CA LEU A 114 -3.50 -0.50 7.91
C LEU A 114 -3.13 0.97 7.86
N VAL A 115 -2.56 1.40 6.74
CA VAL A 115 -2.45 2.82 6.39
C VAL A 115 -3.63 3.15 5.47
N VAL A 116 -4.64 3.82 6.03
CA VAL A 116 -5.84 4.25 5.32
C VAL A 116 -5.63 5.68 4.85
N MET A 117 -5.64 5.91 3.53
CA MET A 117 -5.47 7.25 2.97
C MET A 117 -6.76 7.77 2.33
N HIS A 118 -7.04 9.06 2.49
CA HIS A 118 -8.01 9.78 1.65
C HIS A 118 -7.29 10.29 0.40
N SER A 119 -7.87 10.01 -0.77
CA SER A 119 -7.50 10.63 -2.03
C SER A 119 -8.72 11.31 -2.64
N ALA A 120 -8.56 12.54 -3.14
CA ALA A 120 -9.62 13.26 -3.85
C ALA A 120 -10.16 12.47 -5.05
N GLN A 121 -9.32 11.64 -5.67
CA GLN A 121 -9.77 10.61 -6.60
C GLN A 121 -9.87 9.28 -5.85
N ARG A 122 -11.08 8.70 -5.84
CA ARG A 122 -11.38 7.51 -5.03
C ARG A 122 -10.83 6.19 -5.58
N ASP A 123 -10.48 6.15 -6.86
CA ASP A 123 -10.07 4.93 -7.54
C ASP A 123 -9.02 5.21 -8.62
N GLY A 124 -8.03 4.32 -8.69
CA GLY A 124 -6.98 4.29 -9.69
C GLY A 124 -5.80 5.21 -9.43
N ILE A 125 -4.99 5.38 -10.47
CA ILE A 125 -3.83 6.29 -10.52
C ILE A 125 -4.33 7.74 -10.48
N ALA A 126 -3.60 8.60 -9.76
CA ALA A 126 -3.99 10.00 -9.57
C ALA A 126 -4.21 10.76 -10.89
N THR A 127 -5.09 11.76 -10.88
CA THR A 127 -5.28 12.71 -11.99
C THR A 127 -4.76 14.09 -11.62
N ARG A 128 -4.40 14.89 -12.63
CA ARG A 128 -4.00 16.30 -12.43
C ARG A 128 -5.17 17.23 -12.13
N THR A 129 -6.37 16.78 -12.46
CA THR A 129 -7.62 17.50 -12.21
C THR A 129 -8.41 16.76 -11.14
N GLY A 130 -9.10 17.49 -10.29
CA GLY A 130 -9.93 16.94 -9.22
C GLY A 130 -11.16 17.80 -9.01
N HIS A 131 -12.21 17.20 -8.44
CA HIS A 131 -13.46 17.89 -8.12
C HIS A 131 -13.43 18.57 -6.75
N LEU A 132 -12.43 18.27 -5.92
CA LEU A 132 -12.34 18.75 -4.55
C LEU A 132 -11.99 20.23 -4.52
N ARG A 133 -12.90 21.02 -3.95
CA ARG A 133 -12.65 22.45 -3.69
C ARG A 133 -12.01 22.61 -2.30
N PRO A 134 -11.09 23.56 -2.10
CA PRO A 134 -10.44 23.78 -0.81
C PRO A 134 -11.44 23.96 0.35
N GLU A 135 -12.56 24.64 0.11
CA GLU A 135 -13.60 24.87 1.11
C GLU A 135 -14.34 23.59 1.57
N ASP A 136 -14.40 22.56 0.72
CA ASP A 136 -15.09 21.29 1.03
C ASP A 136 -14.12 20.22 1.55
N ALA A 137 -12.80 20.47 1.48
CA ALA A 137 -11.77 19.46 1.68
C ALA A 137 -11.86 18.80 3.06
N LEU A 138 -11.99 19.59 4.13
CA LEU A 138 -12.06 19.06 5.49
C LEU A 138 -13.30 18.19 5.70
N ASP A 139 -14.47 18.67 5.28
CA ASP A 139 -15.73 17.96 5.44
C ASP A 139 -15.75 16.64 4.66
N GLU A 140 -15.11 16.59 3.50
CA GLU A 140 -14.97 15.37 2.72
C GLU A 140 -14.00 14.37 3.38
N ILE A 141 -12.85 14.86 3.88
CA ILE A 141 -11.86 14.02 4.58
C ILE A 141 -12.48 13.39 5.83
N VAL A 142 -13.20 14.18 6.64
CA VAL A 142 -13.88 13.69 7.85
C VAL A 142 -14.91 12.62 7.50
N ARG A 143 -15.82 12.91 6.55
CA ARG A 143 -16.85 11.95 6.12
C ARG A 143 -16.25 10.66 5.58
N PHE A 144 -15.14 10.75 4.84
CA PHE A 144 -14.42 9.58 4.35
C PHE A 144 -13.90 8.71 5.49
N PHE A 145 -13.18 9.31 6.45
CA PHE A 145 -12.59 8.53 7.55
C PHE A 145 -13.66 7.98 8.49
N GLU A 146 -14.72 8.73 8.78
CA GLU A 146 -15.87 8.23 9.55
C GLU A 146 -16.48 6.98 8.90
N ALA A 147 -16.75 7.03 7.59
CA ALA A 147 -17.31 5.91 6.87
C ALA A 147 -16.34 4.72 6.79
N ARG A 148 -15.07 4.97 6.44
CA ARG A 148 -14.09 3.91 6.19
C ARG A 148 -13.67 3.19 7.45
N VAL A 149 -13.29 3.93 8.49
CA VAL A 149 -12.90 3.34 9.78
C VAL A 149 -14.06 2.56 10.37
N SER A 150 -15.29 3.08 10.26
CA SER A 150 -16.48 2.35 10.72
C SER A 150 -16.70 1.06 9.94
N ALA A 151 -16.46 1.04 8.63
CA ALA A 151 -16.60 -0.16 7.81
C ALA A 151 -15.58 -1.24 8.20
N LEU A 152 -14.30 -0.87 8.33
CA LEU A 152 -13.23 -1.78 8.75
C LEU A 152 -13.46 -2.32 10.18
N ARG A 153 -13.89 -1.48 11.11
CA ARG A 153 -14.21 -1.92 12.48
C ARG A 153 -15.39 -2.89 12.52
N ARG A 154 -16.44 -2.63 11.73
CA ARG A 154 -17.59 -3.54 11.64
C ARG A 154 -17.24 -4.91 11.03
N SER A 155 -16.19 -4.99 10.22
CA SER A 155 -15.68 -6.26 9.70
C SER A 155 -14.71 -6.98 10.63
N GLY A 156 -14.44 -6.42 11.83
CA GLY A 156 -13.60 -7.07 12.84
C GLY A 156 -12.17 -6.55 12.95
N VAL A 157 -11.80 -5.49 12.21
CA VAL A 157 -10.48 -4.86 12.36
C VAL A 157 -10.41 -4.10 13.68
N ALA A 158 -9.43 -4.42 14.51
CA ALA A 158 -9.22 -3.76 15.80
C ALA A 158 -8.81 -2.29 15.63
N ALA A 159 -9.14 -1.45 16.62
CA ALA A 159 -8.94 0.01 16.51
C ALA A 159 -7.47 0.45 16.66
N ASP A 160 -6.60 -0.43 17.15
CA ASP A 160 -5.16 -0.26 17.32
C ASP A 160 -4.34 -0.78 16.12
N ARG A 161 -5.03 -1.24 15.06
CA ARG A 161 -4.45 -1.72 13.80
C ARG A 161 -4.64 -0.73 12.66
#